data_AF-A0A7W7QYD8-F1
#
_entry.id   AF-A0A7W7QYD8-F1
#
_cell.length_a   1.000
_cell.length_b   1.000
_cell.length_c   1.000
_cell.angle_alpha   90.00
_cell.angle_beta   90.00
_cell.angle_gamma   90.00
#
_symmetry.space_group_name_H-M   'P 1'
#
loop_
_entity.id
_entity.type
_entity.pdbx_description
1 polymer ?
#
loop_
_entity_poly.entity_id
_entity_poly.type
_entity_poly.pdbx_seq_one_letter_code
_entity_poly.pdbx_strand_id
1 'polypeptide(L)' 'MAETPKAPTLPCPHCDELDTRQQTAEAAHDRSALVDVRVLTRQHARLDRCERARAAVRSYA' A
#
# COMPACT_ATOMS: atom_id res chain seq x y z
N MET A 1 20.50 -21.35 -3.88
CA MET A 1 19.88 -20.13 -3.32
C MET A 1 18.40 -20.24 -3.64
N ALA A 2 17.56 -20.50 -2.64
CA ALA A 2 16.12 -20.65 -2.86
C ALA A 2 15.49 -19.25 -2.94
N GLU A 3 15.17 -18.81 -4.16
CA GLU A 3 14.31 -17.65 -4.39
C GLU A 3 12.91 -18.04 -3.93
N THR A 4 12.51 -17.57 -2.74
CA THR A 4 11.15 -17.76 -2.25
C THR A 4 10.20 -17.00 -3.18
N PRO A 5 9.23 -17.67 -3.85
CA PRO A 5 8.28 -16.97 -4.68
C PRO A 5 7.43 -16.08 -3.78
N LYS A 6 7.61 -14.76 -3.88
CA LYS A 6 6.74 -13.76 -3.25
C LYS A 6 5.31 -14.11 -3.65
N ALA A 7 4.50 -14.49 -2.67
CA ALA A 7 3.08 -14.77 -2.88
C ALA A 7 2.45 -13.61 -3.68
N PRO A 8 1.59 -13.90 -4.69
CA PRO A 8 0.95 -12.87 -5.48
C PRO A 8 0.13 -12.00 -4.53
N THR A 9 0.61 -10.78 -4.35
CA THR A 9 -0.01 -9.84 -3.42
C THR A 9 -1.30 -9.36 -4.07
N LEU A 10 -2.44 -10.01 -3.79
CA LEU A 10 -3.76 -9.65 -4.31
C LEU A 10 -3.93 -8.13 -4.32
N PRO A 11 -4.19 -7.48 -5.47
CA PRO A 11 -4.28 -6.03 -5.57
C PRO A 11 -5.44 -5.51 -4.72
N CYS A 12 -5.09 -4.84 -3.62
CA CYS A 12 -6.03 -4.05 -2.87
C CYS A 12 -6.21 -2.76 -3.69
N PRO A 13 -7.37 -2.53 -4.32
CA PRO A 13 -7.54 -1.44 -5.27
C PRO A 13 -7.25 -0.08 -4.64
N HIS A 14 -7.45 0.05 -3.34
CA HIS A 14 -7.14 1.25 -2.60
C HIS A 14 -5.63 1.44 -2.32
N CYS A 15 -4.85 0.35 -2.21
CA CYS A 15 -3.39 0.45 -2.20
C CYS A 15 -2.86 0.97 -3.55
N ASP A 16 -3.40 0.46 -4.66
CA ASP A 16 -2.95 0.86 -6.00
C ASP A 16 -3.36 2.32 -6.30
N GLU A 17 -4.52 2.75 -5.82
CA GLU A 17 -4.94 4.16 -5.87
C GLU A 17 -4.01 5.07 -5.06
N LEU A 18 -3.61 4.66 -3.85
CA LEU A 18 -2.68 5.43 -3.00
C LEU A 18 -1.28 5.50 -3.60
N ASP A 19 -0.80 4.42 -4.19
CA ASP A 19 0.50 4.37 -4.90
C ASP A 19 0.50 5.31 -6.11
N THR A 20 -0.57 5.27 -6.92
CA THR A 20 -0.75 6.18 -8.06
C THR A 20 -0.78 7.65 -7.62
N ARG A 21 -1.48 7.95 -6.51
CA ARG A 21 -1.49 9.30 -5.93
C ARG A 21 -0.11 9.72 -5.43
N GLN A 22 0.65 8.81 -4.82
CA GLN A 22 2.02 9.09 -4.40
C GLN A 22 2.89 9.45 -5.59
N GLN A 23 2.91 8.62 -6.63
CA GLN A 23 3.72 8.86 -7.84
C GLN A 23 3.37 10.20 -8.50
N THR A 24 2.08 10.53 -8.56
CA THR A 24 1.59 11.80 -9.12
C THR A 24 2.07 12.99 -8.28
N ALA A 25 1.98 12.89 -6.95
CA ALA A 25 2.45 13.93 -6.04
C ALA A 25 3.98 14.10 -6.07
N GLU A 26 4.73 13.00 -6.21
CA GLU A 26 6.19 13.02 -6.37
C GLU A 26 6.59 13.70 -7.69
N ALA A 27 5.91 13.35 -8.79
CA ALA A 27 6.12 13.97 -10.09
C ALA A 27 5.77 15.47 -10.12
N ALA A 28 4.72 15.86 -9.40
CA ALA A 28 4.33 17.26 -9.24
C ALA A 28 5.19 18.03 -8.22
N HIS A 29 6.09 17.35 -7.49
CA HIS A 29 6.83 17.87 -6.34
C HIS A 29 5.92 18.53 -5.29
N ASP A 30 4.67 18.08 -5.18
CA ASP A 30 3.67 18.62 -4.25
C ASP A 30 3.82 17.98 -2.87
N ARG A 31 4.49 18.71 -1.97
CA ARG A 31 4.72 18.25 -0.59
C ARG A 31 3.43 18.10 0.21
N SER A 32 2.37 18.87 -0.09
CA SER A 32 1.10 18.75 0.60
C SER A 32 0.41 17.43 0.23
N ALA A 33 0.35 17.15 -1.07
CA ALA A 33 -0.21 15.91 -1.59
C ALA A 33 0.54 14.67 -1.06
N LEU A 34 1.86 14.75 -0.90
CA LEU A 34 2.65 13.67 -0.28
C LEU A 34 2.30 13.43 1.19
N VAL A 35 2.03 14.49 1.95
CA VAL A 35 1.59 14.37 3.35
C VAL A 35 0.20 13.74 3.41
N ASP A 36 -0.71 14.17 2.55
CA ASP A 36 -2.07 13.62 2.48
C ASP A 36 -2.05 12.13 2.15
N VAL A 37 -1.25 11.71 1.15
CA VAL A 37 -1.10 10.29 0.80
C VAL A 37 -0.53 9.48 1.96
N ARG A 38 0.42 10.01 2.72
CA ARG A 38 0.94 9.34 3.93
C ARG A 38 -0.13 9.18 5.01
N VAL A 39 -0.98 10.19 5.22
CA VAL A 39 -2.09 10.13 6.18
C VAL A 39 -3.10 9.08 5.74
N LEU A 40 -3.51 9.11 4.47
CA LEU A 40 -4.45 8.14 3.90
C LEU A 40 -3.91 6.71 3.96
N THR A 41 -2.61 6.51 3.68
CA THR A 41 -1.96 5.19 3.80
C THR A 41 -2.00 4.66 5.23
N ARG A 42 -1.73 5.50 6.23
CA ARG A 42 -1.83 5.10 7.65
C ARG A 42 -3.26 4.78 8.07
N GLN A 43 -4.24 5.54 7.58
CA GLN A 43 -5.65 5.24 7.85
C GLN A 43 -6.07 3.93 7.20
N HIS A 44 -5.67 3.70 5.95
CA HIS A 44 -5.93 2.48 5.22
C HIS A 44 -5.36 1.24 5.93
N ALA A 45 -4.12 1.33 6.42
CA ALA A 45 -3.49 0.28 7.21
C ALA A 45 -4.24 0.00 8.54
N ARG A 46 -4.74 1.04 9.21
CA ARG A 46 -5.50 0.91 10.46
C ARG A 46 -6.88 0.30 10.29
N LEU A 47 -7.50 0.49 9.12
CA LEU A 47 -8.87 0.04 8.90
C LEU A 47 -8.98 -1.47 8.72
N ASP A 48 -7.88 -2.22 8.63
CA ASP A 48 -7.82 -3.69 8.55
C ASP A 48 -8.73 -4.35 7.48
N ARG A 49 -9.29 -3.51 6.59
CA ARG A 49 -10.15 -3.89 5.46
C ARG A 49 -9.36 -4.22 4.21
N CYS A 50 -8.06 -3.95 4.22
CA CYS A 50 -7.20 -4.37 3.12
C CYS A 50 -6.86 -5.85 3.35
N GLU A 51 -7.51 -6.73 2.57
CA GLU A 51 -7.27 -8.17 2.58
C GLU A 51 -5.78 -8.51 2.36
N ARG A 52 -5.02 -7.59 1.75
CA ARG A 52 -3.56 -7.62 1.56
C ARG A 52 -2.77 -7.63 2.87
N ALA A 53 -3.16 -6.80 3.84
CA ALA A 53 -2.52 -6.76 5.17
C ALA A 53 -2.88 -8.01 5.98
N ARG A 54 -4.11 -8.49 5.88
CA ARG A 54 -4.57 -9.75 6.52
C ARG A 54 -3.92 -10.99 5.92
N ALA A 55 -3.76 -11.05 4.59
CA ALA A 55 -3.09 -12.14 3.90
C ALA A 55 -1.59 -12.18 4.24
N ALA A 56 -0.91 -11.03 4.27
CA ALA A 56 0.49 -10.94 4.69
C ALA A 56 0.70 -11.41 6.14
N VAL A 57 -0.19 -11.02 7.07
CA VAL A 57 -0.17 -11.48 8.46
C VAL A 57 -0.47 -12.99 8.57
N ARG A 58 -1.42 -13.53 7.79
CA ARG A 58 -1.73 -14.97 7.77
C ARG A 58 -0.64 -15.83 7.15
N SER A 59 0.10 -15.32 6.18
CA SER A 59 1.23 -16.06 5.57
C SER A 59 2.49 -16.09 6.44
N TYR A 60 2.52 -15.30 7.52
CA TYR A 60 3.66 -15.22 8.47
C TYR A 60 3.42 -16.00 9.78
N ALA A 61 2.26 -16.63 9.95
CA ALA A 61 1.89 -17.49 11.08
C ALA A 61 1.92 -18.96 10.68
#